data_AF-A0A3N7FGR0-F1
#
_entry.id   AF-A0A3N7FGR0-F1
#
_cell.length_a   1.000
_cell.length_b   1.000
_cell.length_c   1.000
_cell.angle_alpha   90.00
_cell.angle_beta   90.00
_cell.angle_gamma   90.00
#
_symmetry.space_group_name_H-M   'P 1'
#
loop_
_entity.id
_entity.type
_entity.pdbx_description
1 polymer ?
#
loop_
_entity_poly.entity_id
_entity_poly.type
_entity_poly.pdbx_seq_one_letter_code
_entity_poly.pdbx_strand_id
1 'polypeptide(L)' 'MSEQNSNTWEITAKFENITYWNHDNLPSKVDAFVRSLHWLSVAEALHKPAAAEDLASASIALEKK' A
#
# COMPACT_ATOMS: atom_id res chain seq x y z
N MET A 1 -33.74 -13.33 18.80
CA MET A 1 -33.10 -13.67 17.51
C MET A 1 -31.81 -12.86 17.44
N SER A 2 -30.70 -13.56 17.23
CA SER A 2 -29.32 -13.21 17.61
C SER A 2 -28.70 -11.99 16.91
N GLU A 3 -28.26 -11.02 17.72
CA GLU A 3 -27.20 -10.05 17.40
C GLU A 3 -25.83 -10.76 17.48
N GLN A 4 -25.37 -11.41 16.40
CA GLN A 4 -24.03 -12.03 16.42
C GLN A 4 -23.33 -12.10 15.06
N ASN A 5 -23.51 -11.09 14.20
CA ASN A 5 -22.83 -11.08 12.90
C ASN A 5 -22.34 -9.68 12.46
N SER A 6 -22.11 -8.73 13.38
CA SER A 6 -21.70 -7.37 12.99
C SER A 6 -20.19 -7.22 12.69
N ASN A 7 -19.37 -8.25 12.94
CA ASN A 7 -17.91 -8.15 12.81
C ASN A 7 -17.34 -8.99 11.65
N THR A 8 -18.19 -9.57 10.81
CA THR A 8 -17.76 -10.39 9.68
C THR A 8 -17.74 -9.54 8.41
N TRP A 9 -16.58 -9.43 7.77
CA TRP A 9 -16.44 -8.77 6.48
C TRP A 9 -16.38 -9.82 5.38
N GLU A 10 -17.24 -9.70 4.37
CA GLU A 10 -17.30 -10.60 3.22
C GLU A 10 -16.97 -9.85 1.93
N ILE A 11 -16.16 -10.48 1.07
CA ILE A 11 -15.82 -9.94 -0.25
C ILE A 11 -16.90 -10.39 -1.24
N THR A 12 -17.67 -9.44 -1.75
CA THR A 12 -18.76 -9.72 -2.70
C THR A 12 -18.32 -9.69 -4.15
N ALA A 13 -17.23 -8.98 -4.46
CA ALA A 13 -16.70 -8.85 -5.81
C ALA A 13 -15.19 -8.58 -5.79
N LYS A 14 -14.53 -8.91 -6.90
CA LYS A 14 -13.13 -8.59 -7.17
C LYS A 14 -13.02 -8.00 -8.55
N PHE A 15 -12.09 -7.07 -8.73
CA PHE A 15 -11.78 -6.47 -10.01
C PHE A 15 -10.26 -6.41 -10.17
N GLU A 16 -9.81 -6.47 -11.41
CA GLU A 16 -8.40 -6.30 -11.77
C GLU A 16 -8.07 -4.85 -12.11
N ASN A 17 -9.02 -4.15 -12.75
CA ASN A 17 -8.82 -2.80 -13.26
C ASN A 17 -9.93 -1.86 -12.77
N ILE A 18 -9.57 -0.60 -12.53
CA ILE A 18 -10.51 0.48 -12.20
C ILE A 18 -10.43 1.54 -13.30
N THR A 19 -11.57 2.02 -13.76
CA THR A 19 -11.61 3.22 -14.62
C THR A 19 -11.85 4.44 -13.74
N TYR A 20 -10.94 5.42 -13.81
CA TYR A 20 -11.03 6.65 -13.04
C TYR A 20 -11.48 7.82 -13.92
N TRP A 21 -12.44 8.59 -13.42
CA TRP A 21 -12.99 9.77 -14.10
C TRP A 21 -13.03 10.95 -13.14
N ASN A 22 -12.61 12.10 -13.65
CA ASN A 22 -12.83 13.39 -13.02
C ASN A 22 -14.12 14.01 -13.57
N HIS A 23 -14.72 14.93 -12.82
CA HIS A 23 -15.94 15.62 -13.24
C HIS A 23 -15.67 16.65 -14.36
N ASP A 24 -14.76 17.59 -14.13
CA ASP A 24 -14.55 18.76 -15.01
C ASP A 24 -13.27 18.70 -15.86
N ASN A 25 -12.27 17.96 -15.41
CA ASN A 25 -10.94 17.94 -16.02
C ASN A 25 -10.60 16.54 -16.51
N LEU A 26 -9.66 16.43 -17.44
CA LEU A 26 -9.10 15.12 -17.79
C LEU A 26 -8.34 14.54 -16.59
N PRO A 27 -8.47 13.23 -16.31
CA PRO A 27 -7.61 12.54 -15.36
C PRO A 27 -6.13 12.78 -15.60
N SER A 28 -5.37 12.98 -14.53
CA SER A 28 -3.93 13.22 -14.59
C SER A 28 -3.16 12.34 -13.60
N LYS A 29 -1.85 12.19 -13.83
CA LYS A 29 -0.96 11.44 -12.92
C LYS A 29 -0.76 12.13 -11.56
N VAL A 30 -1.07 13.42 -11.46
CA VAL A 30 -0.91 14.18 -10.22
C VAL A 30 -2.19 14.26 -9.39
N ASP A 31 -3.29 13.67 -9.88
CA ASP A 31 -4.54 13.62 -9.15
C ASP A 31 -4.35 12.85 -7.84
N ALA A 32 -4.91 13.37 -6.74
CA ALA A 32 -4.66 12.81 -5.41
C ALA A 32 -5.04 11.32 -5.31
N PHE A 33 -6.15 10.92 -5.94
CA PHE A 33 -6.58 9.52 -6.00
C PHE A 33 -5.58 8.63 -6.75
N VAL A 34 -5.13 9.03 -7.94
CA VAL A 34 -4.13 8.27 -8.70
C VAL A 34 -2.80 8.23 -7.95
N ARG A 35 -2.40 9.36 -7.34
CA ARG A 35 -1.17 9.46 -6.56
C ARG A 35 -1.17 8.56 -5.33
N SER A 36 -2.31 8.33 -4.69
CA SER A 36 -2.39 7.48 -3.51
C SER A 36 -2.08 6.02 -3.83
N LEU A 37 -2.37 5.55 -5.05
CA LEU A 37 -2.06 4.19 -5.48
C LEU A 37 -0.55 3.91 -5.54
N HIS A 38 0.30 4.94 -5.71
CA HIS A 38 1.76 4.77 -5.61
C HIS A 38 2.20 4.31 -4.21
N TRP A 39 1.40 4.56 -3.17
CA TRP A 39 1.71 4.09 -1.82
C TRP A 39 1.84 2.57 -1.74
N LEU A 40 1.10 1.81 -2.56
CA LEU A 40 1.16 0.36 -2.54
C LEU A 40 2.57 -0.17 -2.84
N SER A 41 3.21 0.34 -3.89
CA SER A 41 4.58 -0.05 -4.26
C SER A 41 5.62 0.43 -3.23
N VAL A 42 5.41 1.62 -2.66
CA VAL A 42 6.29 2.15 -1.61
C VAL A 42 6.19 1.30 -0.34
N ALA A 43 4.97 0.99 0.09
CA ALA A 43 4.70 0.15 1.25
C ALA A 43 5.25 -1.26 1.03
N GLU A 44 5.11 -1.82 -0.16
CA GLU A 44 5.72 -3.11 -0.51
C GLU A 44 7.22 -3.06 -0.29
N ALA A 45 7.94 -2.08 -0.86
CA ALA A 45 9.39 -1.97 -0.73
C ALA A 45 9.85 -1.75 0.72
N LEU A 46 9.16 -0.87 1.46
CA LEU A 46 9.51 -0.52 2.84
C LEU A 46 9.30 -1.67 3.83
N HIS A 47 8.26 -2.49 3.63
CA HIS A 47 7.94 -3.59 4.54
C HIS A 47 8.54 -4.93 4.10
N LYS A 48 9.43 -4.94 3.09
CA LYS A 48 10.19 -6.16 2.77
C LYS A 48 11.01 -6.56 4.01
N PRO A 49 10.94 -7.83 4.45
CA PRO A 49 11.75 -8.30 5.57
C PRO A 49 13.23 -8.02 5.29
N ALA A 50 13.91 -7.42 6.27
CA ALA A 50 15.35 -7.22 6.18
C ALA A 50 16.08 -8.54 6.40
N ALA A 51 17.08 -8.82 5.58
CA ALA A 51 17.96 -9.95 5.79
C ALA A 51 18.90 -9.65 6.98
N ALA A 52 19.30 -10.68 7.73
CA ALA A 52 20.11 -10.50 8.93
C ALA A 52 21.50 -9.90 8.60
N GLU A 53 22.02 -10.24 7.43
CA GLU A 53 23.24 -9.71 6.83
C GLU A 53 23.14 -8.22 6.49
N ASP A 54 21.98 -7.76 6.02
CA ASP A 54 21.74 -6.35 5.70
C ASP A 54 21.70 -5.53 7.00
N LEU A 55 21.04 -6.07 8.03
CA LEU A 55 20.97 -5.44 9.34
C LEU A 55 22.34 -5.38 10.02
N ALA A 56 23.12 -6.46 9.97
CA ALA A 56 24.47 -6.50 10.50
C ALA A 56 25.39 -5.50 9.78
N SER A 57 25.31 -5.43 8.44
CA SER A 57 26.08 -4.48 7.63
C SER A 57 25.71 -3.02 7.94
N ALA A 58 24.42 -2.72 8.10
CA ALA A 58 23.94 -1.40 8.49
C ALA A 58 24.43 -0.99 9.89
N SER A 59 24.43 -1.91 10.86
CA SER A 59 24.96 -1.67 12.22
C SER A 59 26.45 -1.33 12.18
N ILE A 60 27.24 -2.11 11.44
CA ILE A 60 28.69 -1.88 11.30
C ILE A 60 28.97 -0.53 10.61
N ALA A 61 28.15 -0.14 9.63
CA ALA A 61 28.28 1.14 8.95
C ALA A 61 27.95 2.34 9.86
N LEU A 62 27.02 2.17 10.80
CA LEU A 62 26.66 3.18 11.80
C LEU A 62 27.79 3.41 12.80
N GLU A 63 28.46 2.35 13.27
CA GLU A 63 29.56 2.44 14.24
C GLU A 63 30.84 3.08 13.68
N LYS A 64 30.99 3.09 12.35
CA LYS A 64 32.16 3.67 11.65
C LYS A 64 32.00 5.17 11.34
N LYS A 65 30.88 5.77 11.72
CA LYS A 65 30.54 7.17 11.44
C LYS A 65 30.66 8.02 12.69
#